data_AF-A0AAD8GHQ3-F1
#
_entry.id   AF-A0AAD8GHQ3-F1
#
_cell.length_a   1.000
_cell.length_b   1.000
_cell.length_c   1.000
_cell.angle_alpha   90.00
_cell.angle_beta   90.00
_cell.angle_gamma   90.00
#
_symmetry.space_group_name_H-M   'P 1'
#
loop_
_entity.id
_entity.type
_entity.pdbx_description
1 polymer ?
#
loop_
_entity_poly.entity_id
_entity_poly.type
_entity_poly.pdbx_seq_one_letter_code
_entity_poly.pdbx_strand_id
1 'polypeptide(L)'
;MTTCPDEHFSEDGHCKRCTPDCKKCDEHGICSECNNHFFLHLEVCVVKCPVDFYEDTRSQTCSRCHSDCAECDGPDPDDCVSCADSSAVLYGGQCFEECPDGTYHDMDTGDCQDCDRTCQTCKGSSSSDCITCIEGMVKNKQGHCVTHWDCPLSSYQDKRGACRHCHKSCHLCTGPTQHECLSCTESHYLLNNTCLDQCPDGYYKDEDGWRCVPCHSSCGTCSGQYECSRSCDTGYYFSASIEACLRCDPSCKVCVGSEHTDCVTCQRNYFFLRAQGRCYFSCPEGYYKNSDEHTCDRCHPTCKTCKEKGALKCESCHFGFDNLNGICVSKCLTGEYAVTEDPEVVCKPCDDSCIECKGSGPNNCTECPASTLITPEGRCLYCCDSPLPQSVDCCNCTETREECIVRSHFILKQMEYTDRPALFITSSILMVLALGGGVFFFLRSRSKAQPKEKSGYEKLANSSKPISSFDPKRASGGGSSYRQEHGIEYSDRVEKEEEEEEDEDEDIVYMGQDGTVYRKFKYGLLEDDDEEELEYDDESYSFR
;
A
#
# COMPACT_ATOMS: atom_id res chain seq x y z
N MET A 1 15.04 42.80 -0.07
CA MET A 1 14.09 41.83 -0.64
C MET A 1 14.15 40.62 0.26
N THR A 2 13.16 40.52 1.16
CA THR A 2 13.15 39.53 2.24
C THR A 2 12.31 38.35 1.76
N THR A 3 12.87 37.55 0.86
CA THR A 3 12.24 36.29 0.44
C THR A 3 12.51 35.26 1.54
N CYS A 4 11.46 34.87 2.26
CA CYS A 4 11.52 33.75 3.19
C CYS A 4 11.63 32.44 2.41
N PRO A 5 12.31 31.41 2.95
CA PRO A 5 12.35 30.08 2.36
C PRO A 5 10.95 29.42 2.38
N ASP A 6 10.79 28.34 1.61
CA ASP A 6 9.57 27.53 1.61
C ASP A 6 9.16 27.14 3.06
N GLU A 7 7.88 26.86 3.26
CA GLU A 7 7.22 26.66 4.57
C GLU A 7 7.18 27.90 5.47
N HIS A 8 7.60 29.08 4.99
CA HIS A 8 7.59 30.31 5.77
C HIS A 8 7.07 31.53 4.99
N PHE A 9 6.36 32.42 5.67
CA PHE A 9 5.92 33.71 5.15
C PHE A 9 6.55 34.86 5.95
N SER A 10 6.66 36.03 5.32
CA SER A 10 7.24 37.23 5.93
C SER A 10 6.17 38.03 6.65
N GLU A 11 6.24 38.11 7.97
CA GLU A 11 5.40 39.00 8.79
C GLU A 11 6.33 39.92 9.60
N ASP A 12 6.17 41.25 9.47
CA ASP A 12 6.99 42.27 10.14
C ASP A 12 8.52 42.11 9.92
N GLY A 13 8.94 41.57 8.77
CA GLY A 13 10.35 41.34 8.45
C GLY A 13 10.96 40.11 9.12
N HIS A 14 10.14 39.28 9.77
CA HIS A 14 10.52 37.99 10.33
C HIS A 14 9.82 36.86 9.55
N CYS A 15 10.55 35.78 9.27
CA CYS A 15 9.96 34.59 8.65
C CYS A 15 9.24 33.76 9.71
N LYS A 16 7.91 33.65 9.59
CA LYS A 16 7.07 32.76 10.41
C LYS A 16 6.69 31.53 9.60
N ARG A 17 6.51 30.40 10.28
CA ARG A 17 6.10 29.15 9.64
C ARG A 17 4.66 29.23 9.15
N CYS A 18 4.40 28.65 7.97
CA CYS A 18 3.06 28.36 7.49
C CYS A 18 2.30 27.42 8.45
N THR A 19 1.00 27.23 8.21
CA THR A 19 0.23 26.14 8.83
C THR A 19 0.91 24.78 8.62
N PRO A 20 0.73 23.80 9.54
CA PRO A 20 1.28 22.47 9.38
C PRO A 20 0.94 21.89 8.00
N ASP A 21 1.89 21.14 7.44
CA ASP A 21 1.74 20.43 6.16
C ASP A 21 1.60 21.33 4.93
N CYS A 22 1.81 22.64 5.10
CA CYS A 22 1.81 23.63 4.03
C CYS A 22 3.22 23.96 3.53
N LYS A 23 3.43 23.84 2.22
CA LYS A 23 4.69 24.15 1.53
C LYS A 23 4.81 25.62 1.17
N LYS A 24 3.74 26.25 0.68
CA LYS A 24 3.70 27.69 0.37
C LYS A 24 2.44 28.33 0.93
N CYS A 25 2.64 29.41 1.68
CA CYS A 25 1.55 30.23 2.21
C CYS A 25 1.70 31.70 1.82
N ASP A 26 0.58 32.42 1.87
CA ASP A 26 0.52 33.85 1.58
C ASP A 26 1.06 34.72 2.74
N GLU A 27 0.97 36.04 2.60
CA GLU A 27 1.40 37.01 3.63
C GLU A 27 0.62 36.92 4.95
N HIS A 28 -0.51 36.20 4.97
CA HIS A 28 -1.35 35.97 6.15
C HIS A 28 -1.21 34.54 6.70
N GLY A 29 -0.32 33.71 6.14
CA GLY A 29 -0.12 32.32 6.55
C GLY A 29 -1.16 31.34 6.01
N ILE A 30 -1.96 31.74 5.02
CA ILE A 30 -2.98 30.93 4.36
C ILE A 30 -2.31 30.02 3.33
N CYS A 31 -2.61 28.72 3.35
CA CYS A 31 -1.93 27.77 2.48
C CYS A 31 -2.41 27.83 1.04
N SER A 32 -1.44 27.76 0.11
CA SER A 32 -1.67 27.75 -1.34
C SER A 32 -1.09 26.52 -2.04
N GLU A 33 -0.12 25.85 -1.43
CA GLU A 33 0.51 24.62 -1.93
C GLU A 33 0.85 23.73 -0.74
N CYS A 34 0.36 22.48 -0.75
CA CYS A 34 0.59 21.53 0.33
C CYS A 34 1.90 20.75 0.14
N ASN A 35 2.41 20.19 1.23
CA ASN A 35 3.47 19.19 1.17
C ASN A 35 2.96 17.92 0.44
N ASN A 36 3.88 17.14 -0.11
CA ASN A 36 3.55 15.86 -0.74
C ASN A 36 2.72 14.99 0.21
N HIS A 37 1.73 14.27 -0.33
CA HIS A 37 0.76 13.43 0.41
C HIS A 37 -0.39 14.17 1.11
N PHE A 38 -0.45 15.50 1.04
CA PHE A 38 -1.59 16.28 1.50
C PHE A 38 -2.29 16.96 0.33
N PHE A 39 -3.60 17.12 0.46
CA PHE A 39 -4.48 17.73 -0.53
C PHE A 39 -5.03 19.04 0.02
N LEU A 40 -4.99 20.09 -0.80
CA LEU A 40 -5.53 21.38 -0.41
C LEU A 40 -7.07 21.34 -0.44
N HIS A 41 -7.70 21.61 0.70
CA HIS A 41 -9.14 21.80 0.83
C HIS A 41 -9.43 23.06 1.64
N LEU A 42 -10.11 24.04 1.02
CA LEU A 42 -10.46 25.32 1.66
C LEU A 42 -9.28 25.92 2.46
N GLU A 43 -8.12 26.02 1.80
CA GLU A 43 -6.90 26.65 2.33
C GLU A 43 -6.18 25.86 3.44
N VAL A 44 -6.63 24.63 3.73
CA VAL A 44 -6.03 23.70 4.69
C VAL A 44 -5.54 22.45 3.97
N CYS A 45 -4.39 21.93 4.37
CA CYS A 45 -3.85 20.68 3.87
C CYS A 45 -4.43 19.51 4.68
N VAL A 46 -5.11 18.58 4.01
CA VAL A 46 -5.72 17.39 4.62
C VAL A 46 -5.16 16.12 3.99
N VAL A 47 -5.12 15.04 4.77
CA VAL A 47 -4.66 13.72 4.28
C VAL A 47 -5.76 13.00 3.50
N LYS A 48 -7.01 13.10 3.97
CA LYS A 48 -8.20 12.53 3.33
C LYS A 48 -9.18 13.65 3.05
N CYS A 49 -9.75 13.66 1.85
CA CYS A 49 -10.74 14.65 1.48
C CYS A 49 -12.08 14.40 2.22
N PRO A 50 -12.85 15.46 2.52
CA PRO A 50 -14.17 15.32 3.12
C PRO A 50 -15.17 14.69 2.14
N VAL A 51 -16.32 14.24 2.65
CA VAL A 51 -17.47 13.76 1.85
C VAL A 51 -17.81 14.79 0.76
N ASP A 52 -18.25 14.32 -0.41
CA ASP A 52 -18.38 15.03 -1.69
C ASP A 52 -17.07 15.38 -2.42
N PHE A 53 -15.89 14.99 -1.91
CA PHE A 53 -14.60 15.29 -2.53
C PHE A 53 -13.68 14.08 -2.60
N TYR A 54 -12.92 13.97 -3.69
CA TYR A 54 -11.88 12.95 -3.90
C TYR A 54 -10.48 13.58 -3.96
N GLU A 55 -9.47 12.75 -3.73
CA GLU A 55 -8.06 13.11 -3.78
C GLU A 55 -7.54 13.28 -5.22
N ASP A 56 -7.61 14.50 -5.78
CA ASP A 56 -7.06 14.78 -7.11
C ASP A 56 -5.53 14.94 -7.05
N THR A 57 -4.83 13.84 -7.33
CA THR A 57 -3.37 13.78 -7.40
C THR A 57 -2.74 14.67 -8.48
N ARG A 58 -3.49 15.08 -9.52
CA ARG A 58 -2.96 15.95 -10.58
C ARG A 58 -2.91 17.41 -10.14
N SER A 59 -3.93 17.85 -9.42
CA SER A 59 -4.00 19.22 -8.88
C SER A 59 -3.45 19.31 -7.45
N GLN A 60 -3.28 18.18 -6.77
CA GLN A 60 -2.96 18.09 -5.34
C GLN A 60 -3.98 18.85 -4.47
N THR A 61 -5.25 18.80 -4.88
CA THR A 61 -6.37 19.44 -4.19
C THR A 61 -7.50 18.43 -3.98
N CYS A 62 -8.38 18.72 -3.02
CA CYS A 62 -9.64 18.00 -2.92
C CYS A 62 -10.58 18.51 -3.99
N SER A 63 -10.82 17.68 -5.01
CA SER A 63 -11.72 17.98 -6.11
C SER A 63 -13.09 17.39 -5.83
N ARG A 64 -14.14 18.07 -6.28
CA ARG A 64 -15.51 17.66 -5.98
C ARG A 64 -15.92 16.45 -6.83
N CYS A 65 -16.67 15.52 -6.23
CA CYS A 65 -17.29 14.40 -6.92
C CYS A 65 -18.26 14.82 -8.02
N HIS A 66 -18.60 13.88 -8.90
CA HIS A 66 -19.75 14.03 -9.80
C HIS A 66 -21.03 14.29 -9.00
N SER A 67 -22.00 15.02 -9.58
CA SER A 67 -23.22 15.46 -8.87
C SER A 67 -24.12 14.32 -8.37
N ASP A 68 -23.96 13.15 -8.97
CA ASP A 68 -24.78 11.98 -8.69
C ASP A 68 -24.18 11.14 -7.55
N CYS A 69 -22.95 11.45 -7.13
CA CYS A 69 -22.25 10.77 -6.05
C CYS A 69 -22.27 11.61 -4.75
N ALA A 70 -22.49 10.96 -3.61
CA ALA A 70 -22.21 11.53 -2.28
C ALA A 70 -20.75 11.28 -1.88
N GLU A 71 -20.23 10.10 -2.18
CA GLU A 71 -18.81 9.75 -2.05
C GLU A 71 -18.29 9.21 -3.38
N CYS A 72 -17.04 9.48 -3.70
CA CYS A 72 -16.40 9.06 -4.94
C CYS A 72 -14.89 8.83 -4.76
N ASP A 73 -14.27 8.07 -5.65
CA ASP A 73 -12.81 7.92 -5.76
C ASP A 73 -12.21 8.67 -6.96
N GLY A 74 -13.05 9.33 -7.76
CA GLY A 74 -12.67 10.08 -8.94
C GLY A 74 -13.73 11.07 -9.44
N PRO A 75 -13.44 11.81 -10.52
CA PRO A 75 -14.31 12.86 -11.04
C PRO A 75 -15.47 12.37 -11.90
N ASP A 76 -15.38 11.15 -12.44
CA ASP A 76 -16.30 10.67 -13.46
C ASP A 76 -17.59 10.11 -12.84
N PRO A 77 -18.72 10.04 -13.58
CA PRO A 77 -20.00 9.57 -13.05
C PRO A 77 -20.02 8.11 -12.60
N ASP A 78 -19.04 7.33 -13.04
CA ASP A 78 -18.80 5.92 -12.70
C ASP A 78 -17.75 5.71 -11.59
N ASP A 79 -17.28 6.80 -10.98
CA ASP A 79 -16.37 6.78 -9.82
C ASP A 79 -17.12 6.91 -8.48
N CYS A 80 -18.45 6.71 -8.46
CA CYS A 80 -19.25 6.82 -7.23
C CYS A 80 -19.01 5.61 -6.30
N VAL A 81 -18.81 5.92 -5.01
CA VAL A 81 -18.83 4.97 -3.90
C VAL A 81 -20.21 4.92 -3.25
N SER A 82 -20.94 6.03 -3.25
CA SER A 82 -22.34 6.10 -2.79
C SER A 82 -23.12 7.16 -3.54
N CYS A 83 -24.44 6.98 -3.63
CA CYS A 83 -25.31 7.87 -4.39
C CYS A 83 -25.76 9.09 -3.60
N ALA A 84 -25.78 10.24 -4.27
CA ALA A 84 -26.28 11.49 -3.70
C ALA A 84 -27.80 11.43 -3.44
N ASP A 85 -28.55 10.78 -4.33
CA ASP A 85 -29.96 10.48 -4.13
C ASP A 85 -30.11 9.15 -3.38
N SER A 86 -30.75 9.18 -2.22
CA SER A 86 -31.00 7.99 -1.39
C SER A 86 -31.99 7.01 -2.02
N SER A 87 -32.70 7.40 -3.09
CA SER A 87 -33.58 6.53 -3.87
C SER A 87 -32.91 5.90 -5.09
N ALA A 88 -31.70 6.35 -5.44
CA ALA A 88 -30.91 5.74 -6.50
C ALA A 88 -30.16 4.50 -5.98
N VAL A 89 -29.88 3.59 -6.89
CA VAL A 89 -29.16 2.33 -6.64
C VAL A 89 -27.78 2.39 -7.29
N LEU A 90 -26.77 1.89 -6.57
CA LEU A 90 -25.40 1.85 -7.05
C LEU A 90 -25.18 0.57 -7.89
N TYR A 91 -24.57 0.71 -9.06
CA TYR A 91 -24.10 -0.41 -9.86
C TYR A 91 -22.84 -0.04 -10.64
N GLY A 92 -21.77 -0.83 -10.46
CA GLY A 92 -20.51 -0.63 -11.21
C GLY A 92 -19.91 0.77 -11.05
N GLY A 93 -20.07 1.39 -9.88
CA GLY A 93 -19.58 2.74 -9.59
C GLY A 93 -20.48 3.88 -10.10
N GLN A 94 -21.62 3.59 -10.71
CA GLN A 94 -22.58 4.60 -11.18
C GLN A 94 -23.93 4.47 -10.48
N CYS A 95 -24.61 5.60 -10.28
CA CYS A 95 -25.94 5.66 -9.68
C CYS A 95 -27.04 5.64 -10.73
N PHE A 96 -28.05 4.78 -10.54
CA PHE A 96 -29.19 4.62 -11.43
C PHE A 96 -30.52 4.78 -10.67
N GLU A 97 -31.57 5.24 -11.36
CA GLU A 97 -32.93 5.27 -10.77
C GLU A 97 -33.50 3.86 -10.58
N GLU A 98 -33.18 2.95 -11.50
CA GLU A 98 -33.55 1.53 -11.45
C GLU A 98 -32.37 0.69 -11.94
N CYS A 99 -32.28 -0.55 -11.46
CA CYS A 99 -31.20 -1.46 -11.86
C CYS A 99 -31.23 -1.74 -13.37
N PRO A 100 -30.08 -1.65 -14.07
CA PRO A 100 -30.02 -1.84 -15.51
C PRO A 100 -30.33 -3.29 -15.93
N ASP A 101 -30.68 -3.50 -17.21
CA ASP A 101 -30.84 -4.83 -17.80
C ASP A 101 -29.62 -5.72 -17.49
N GLY A 102 -29.86 -6.97 -17.13
CA GLY A 102 -28.83 -7.92 -16.68
C GLY A 102 -28.56 -7.87 -15.18
N THR A 103 -29.27 -7.02 -14.42
CA THR A 103 -29.17 -6.94 -12.95
C THR A 103 -30.54 -6.96 -12.28
N TYR A 104 -30.57 -7.11 -10.96
CA TYR A 104 -31.76 -6.97 -10.12
C TYR A 104 -31.43 -6.19 -8.85
N HIS A 105 -32.42 -5.48 -8.29
CA HIS A 105 -32.25 -4.80 -7.01
C HIS A 105 -32.31 -5.80 -5.87
N ASP A 106 -31.20 -5.94 -5.15
CA ASP A 106 -31.11 -6.80 -3.98
C ASP A 106 -31.49 -6.00 -2.75
N MET A 107 -32.55 -6.43 -2.06
CA MET A 107 -33.11 -5.70 -0.93
C MET A 107 -32.28 -5.82 0.35
N ASP A 108 -31.40 -6.81 0.43
CA ASP A 108 -30.58 -7.06 1.61
C ASP A 108 -29.32 -6.17 1.57
N THR A 109 -28.70 -6.02 0.40
CA THR A 109 -27.53 -5.15 0.19
C THR A 109 -27.89 -3.71 -0.21
N GLY A 110 -29.09 -3.49 -0.77
CA GLY A 110 -29.56 -2.17 -1.20
C GLY A 110 -28.89 -1.66 -2.49
N ASP A 111 -28.26 -2.54 -3.25
CA ASP A 111 -27.58 -2.25 -4.52
C ASP A 111 -28.04 -3.20 -5.64
N CYS A 112 -27.54 -3.00 -6.86
CA CYS A 112 -27.88 -3.88 -7.97
C CYS A 112 -26.92 -5.07 -8.03
N GLN A 113 -27.48 -6.27 -8.07
CA GLN A 113 -26.74 -7.52 -8.20
C GLN A 113 -26.93 -8.13 -9.59
N ASP A 114 -25.91 -8.84 -10.07
CA ASP A 114 -25.93 -9.45 -11.40
C ASP A 114 -26.99 -10.56 -11.50
N CYS A 115 -27.71 -10.59 -12.62
CA CYS A 115 -28.51 -11.75 -13.02
C CYS A 115 -27.61 -12.92 -13.44
N ASP A 116 -28.18 -14.13 -13.48
CA ASP A 116 -27.58 -15.22 -14.26
C ASP A 116 -27.30 -14.74 -15.70
N ARG A 117 -26.12 -15.05 -16.24
CA ARG A 117 -25.64 -14.49 -17.52
C ARG A 117 -26.49 -14.86 -18.73
N THR A 118 -27.36 -15.86 -18.59
CA THR A 118 -28.30 -16.26 -19.64
C THR A 118 -29.58 -15.41 -19.65
N CYS A 119 -29.73 -14.55 -18.65
CA CYS A 119 -30.85 -13.65 -18.46
C CYS A 119 -30.56 -12.25 -18.99
N GLN A 120 -31.55 -11.71 -19.67
CA GLN A 120 -31.60 -10.28 -19.95
C GLN A 120 -32.26 -9.51 -18.80
N THR A 121 -33.28 -10.10 -18.16
CA THR A 121 -33.88 -9.55 -16.94
C THR A 121 -34.14 -10.68 -15.97
N CYS A 122 -34.04 -10.42 -14.67
CA CYS A 122 -34.25 -11.41 -13.62
C CYS A 122 -34.90 -10.78 -12.38
N LYS A 123 -35.34 -11.63 -11.46
CA LYS A 123 -35.83 -11.24 -10.11
C LYS A 123 -34.90 -11.71 -8.99
N GLY A 124 -33.72 -12.21 -9.35
CA GLY A 124 -32.76 -12.85 -8.45
C GLY A 124 -31.60 -13.46 -9.23
N SER A 125 -30.53 -13.82 -8.52
CA SER A 125 -29.26 -14.30 -9.08
C SER A 125 -29.33 -15.71 -9.69
N SER A 126 -30.30 -16.54 -9.29
CA SER A 126 -30.43 -17.92 -9.78
C SER A 126 -30.83 -17.98 -11.26
N SER A 127 -30.26 -18.94 -12.00
CA SER A 127 -30.65 -19.26 -13.39
C SER A 127 -32.15 -19.51 -13.58
N SER A 128 -32.86 -19.98 -12.55
CA SER A 128 -34.31 -20.18 -12.60
C SER A 128 -35.14 -18.91 -12.36
N ASP A 129 -34.52 -17.87 -11.80
CA ASP A 129 -35.15 -16.57 -11.50
C ASP A 129 -35.11 -15.60 -12.67
N CYS A 130 -34.61 -16.06 -13.81
CA CYS A 130 -34.72 -15.38 -15.08
C CYS A 130 -36.15 -14.97 -15.39
N ILE A 131 -36.38 -13.75 -15.89
CA ILE A 131 -37.68 -13.31 -16.40
C ILE A 131 -37.66 -13.39 -17.93
N THR A 132 -36.66 -12.76 -18.56
CA THR A 132 -36.40 -12.85 -20.01
C THR A 132 -34.98 -13.33 -20.28
N CYS A 133 -34.80 -14.09 -21.35
CA CYS A 133 -33.49 -14.59 -21.77
C CYS A 133 -32.78 -13.61 -22.70
N ILE A 134 -31.44 -13.69 -22.73
CA ILE A 134 -30.64 -13.00 -23.74
C ILE A 134 -31.02 -13.43 -25.16
N GLU A 135 -30.70 -12.60 -26.16
CA GLU A 135 -31.08 -12.82 -27.55
C GLU A 135 -30.64 -14.20 -28.06
N GLY A 136 -31.57 -14.93 -28.68
CA GLY A 136 -31.33 -16.26 -29.23
C GLY A 136 -31.52 -17.43 -28.25
N MET A 137 -31.91 -17.15 -27.00
CA MET A 137 -32.23 -18.16 -26.00
C MET A 137 -33.72 -18.16 -25.64
N VAL A 138 -34.20 -19.28 -25.10
CA VAL A 138 -35.59 -19.48 -24.71
C VAL A 138 -35.69 -20.13 -23.33
N LYS A 139 -36.70 -19.74 -22.57
CA LYS A 139 -36.94 -20.29 -21.24
C LYS A 139 -37.50 -21.71 -21.33
N ASN A 140 -36.89 -22.66 -20.61
CA ASN A 140 -37.41 -24.01 -20.49
C ASN A 140 -38.52 -24.09 -19.42
N LYS A 141 -39.10 -25.28 -19.21
CA LYS A 141 -40.17 -25.50 -18.22
C LYS A 141 -39.75 -25.26 -16.77
N GLN A 142 -38.46 -25.30 -16.49
CA GLN A 142 -37.88 -25.10 -15.16
C GLN A 142 -37.48 -23.63 -14.91
N GLY A 143 -37.61 -22.76 -15.91
CA GLY A 143 -37.28 -21.34 -15.79
C GLY A 143 -35.89 -20.96 -16.28
N HIS A 144 -35.05 -21.93 -16.68
CA HIS A 144 -33.69 -21.68 -17.18
C HIS A 144 -33.70 -21.26 -18.65
N CYS A 145 -32.78 -20.37 -19.03
CA CYS A 145 -32.57 -20.01 -20.42
C CYS A 145 -31.65 -21.02 -21.11
N VAL A 146 -32.17 -21.61 -22.19
CA VAL A 146 -31.50 -22.63 -23.00
C VAL A 146 -31.57 -22.25 -24.46
N THR A 147 -30.71 -22.84 -25.30
CA THR A 147 -30.72 -22.61 -26.75
C THR A 147 -32.02 -23.05 -27.41
N HIS A 148 -32.69 -24.06 -26.86
CA HIS A 148 -33.99 -24.54 -27.32
C HIS A 148 -34.75 -25.19 -26.16
N TRP A 149 -36.06 -24.95 -26.07
CA TRP A 149 -36.90 -25.31 -24.91
C TRP A 149 -36.95 -26.80 -24.55
N ASP A 150 -36.66 -27.67 -25.53
CA ASP A 150 -36.58 -29.14 -25.38
C ASP A 150 -35.15 -29.67 -25.19
N CYS A 151 -34.11 -28.85 -25.37
CA CYS A 151 -32.73 -29.29 -25.18
C CYS A 151 -32.32 -29.16 -23.71
N PRO A 152 -31.56 -30.14 -23.17
CA PRO A 152 -30.99 -30.03 -21.84
C PRO A 152 -29.90 -28.94 -21.78
N LEU A 153 -29.59 -28.42 -20.59
CA LEU A 153 -28.61 -27.35 -20.37
C LEU A 153 -27.23 -27.65 -21.00
N SER A 154 -26.77 -28.90 -20.93
CA SER A 154 -25.49 -29.34 -21.53
C SER A 154 -25.54 -29.62 -23.02
N SER A 155 -26.51 -29.03 -23.74
CA SER A 155 -26.68 -29.22 -25.17
C SER A 155 -27.13 -27.96 -25.89
N TYR A 156 -26.74 -27.86 -27.15
CA TYR A 156 -27.16 -26.83 -28.09
C TYR A 156 -27.95 -27.44 -29.25
N GLN A 157 -28.84 -26.65 -29.86
CA GLN A 157 -29.56 -27.07 -31.06
C GLN A 157 -28.69 -26.88 -32.30
N ASP A 158 -28.44 -27.96 -33.05
CA ASP A 158 -27.72 -27.87 -34.33
C ASP A 158 -28.59 -27.29 -35.46
N LYS A 159 -27.99 -26.97 -36.61
CA LYS A 159 -28.70 -26.42 -37.79
C LYS A 159 -29.80 -27.34 -38.35
N ARG A 160 -29.86 -28.61 -37.92
CA ARG A 160 -30.87 -29.60 -38.31
C ARG A 160 -31.96 -29.77 -37.25
N GLY A 161 -31.91 -28.99 -36.17
CA GLY A 161 -32.86 -29.02 -35.07
C GLY A 161 -32.58 -30.07 -34.00
N ALA A 162 -31.46 -30.80 -34.08
CA ALA A 162 -31.12 -31.85 -33.12
C ALA A 162 -30.29 -31.29 -31.96
N CYS A 163 -30.59 -31.69 -30.73
CA CYS A 163 -29.79 -31.35 -29.56
C CYS A 163 -28.46 -32.12 -29.61
N ARG A 164 -27.33 -31.41 -29.54
CA ARG A 164 -25.99 -31.98 -29.43
C ARG A 164 -25.30 -31.45 -28.19
N HIS A 165 -24.44 -32.28 -27.61
CA HIS A 165 -23.70 -31.92 -26.41
C HIS A 165 -22.71 -30.79 -26.67
N CYS A 166 -22.55 -29.95 -25.64
CA CYS A 166 -21.52 -28.92 -25.58
C CYS A 166 -20.11 -29.53 -25.55
N HIS A 167 -19.09 -28.69 -25.74
CA HIS A 167 -17.72 -29.07 -25.42
C HIS A 167 -17.62 -29.47 -23.94
N LYS A 168 -16.74 -30.41 -23.62
CA LYS A 168 -16.60 -31.00 -22.26
C LYS A 168 -16.31 -29.98 -21.15
N SER A 169 -15.80 -28.79 -21.47
CA SER A 169 -15.50 -27.72 -20.53
C SER A 169 -16.68 -26.76 -20.31
N CYS A 170 -17.71 -26.80 -21.17
CA CYS A 170 -18.88 -25.94 -21.04
C CYS A 170 -20.02 -26.72 -20.37
N HIS A 171 -20.67 -26.13 -19.37
CA HIS A 171 -21.94 -26.64 -18.87
C HIS A 171 -23.11 -26.16 -19.74
N LEU A 172 -23.05 -24.92 -20.24
CA LEU A 172 -24.00 -24.36 -21.20
C LEU A 172 -23.23 -23.73 -22.36
N CYS A 173 -23.75 -23.87 -23.58
CA CYS A 173 -23.06 -23.40 -24.78
C CYS A 173 -24.04 -22.93 -25.87
N THR A 174 -23.55 -22.09 -26.78
CA THR A 174 -24.25 -21.75 -28.03
C THR A 174 -23.82 -22.65 -29.20
N GLY A 175 -22.73 -23.39 -29.05
CA GLY A 175 -22.16 -24.23 -30.10
C GLY A 175 -21.20 -25.32 -29.58
N PRO A 176 -20.59 -26.10 -30.49
CA PRO A 176 -19.78 -27.25 -30.13
C PRO A 176 -18.35 -26.91 -29.68
N THR A 177 -17.87 -25.69 -29.89
CA THR A 177 -16.47 -25.35 -29.66
C THR A 177 -16.21 -24.90 -28.22
N GLN A 178 -14.94 -24.96 -27.79
CA GLN A 178 -14.50 -24.52 -26.46
C GLN A 178 -14.61 -23.00 -26.23
N HIS A 179 -14.89 -22.22 -27.29
CA HIS A 179 -15.01 -20.75 -27.26
C HIS A 179 -16.47 -20.28 -27.37
N GLU A 180 -17.42 -21.21 -27.38
CA GLU A 180 -18.85 -20.96 -27.46
C GLU A 180 -19.54 -21.33 -26.13
N CYS A 181 -18.80 -21.25 -25.01
CA CYS A 181 -19.36 -21.50 -23.68
C CYS A 181 -20.12 -20.26 -23.18
N LEU A 182 -21.23 -20.51 -22.48
CA LEU A 182 -21.98 -19.52 -21.70
C LEU A 182 -21.81 -19.73 -20.19
N SER A 183 -21.59 -20.98 -19.78
CA SER A 183 -21.17 -21.34 -18.42
C SER A 183 -20.24 -22.54 -18.45
N CYS A 184 -19.44 -22.69 -17.41
CA CYS A 184 -18.43 -23.72 -17.32
C CYS A 184 -18.89 -24.89 -16.46
N THR A 185 -18.32 -26.07 -16.71
CA THR A 185 -18.42 -27.18 -15.76
C THR A 185 -17.72 -26.83 -14.45
N GLU A 186 -18.06 -27.51 -13.36
CA GLU A 186 -17.44 -27.30 -12.05
C GLU A 186 -15.91 -27.19 -12.14
N SER A 187 -15.34 -26.30 -11.31
CA SER A 187 -13.88 -26.03 -11.25
C SER A 187 -13.25 -25.33 -12.46
N HIS A 188 -14.04 -24.73 -13.35
CA HIS A 188 -13.52 -23.90 -14.45
C HIS A 188 -14.14 -22.50 -14.40
N TYR A 189 -13.40 -21.51 -14.89
CA TYR A 189 -13.79 -20.10 -14.87
C TYR A 189 -14.01 -19.58 -16.27
N LEU A 190 -15.12 -18.87 -16.48
CA LEU A 190 -15.46 -18.29 -17.78
C LEU A 190 -14.69 -16.99 -18.02
N LEU A 191 -13.97 -16.91 -19.14
CA LEU A 191 -13.36 -15.69 -19.68
C LEU A 191 -13.61 -15.61 -21.19
N ASN A 192 -14.28 -14.55 -21.67
CA ASN A 192 -14.58 -14.33 -23.10
C ASN A 192 -15.13 -15.59 -23.80
N ASN A 193 -16.20 -16.18 -23.25
CA ASN A 193 -16.85 -17.40 -23.74
C ASN A 193 -15.99 -18.67 -23.77
N THR A 194 -14.81 -18.64 -23.13
CA THR A 194 -13.91 -19.78 -22.99
C THR A 194 -13.80 -20.16 -21.53
N CYS A 195 -13.92 -21.45 -21.22
CA CYS A 195 -13.72 -21.97 -19.88
C CYS A 195 -12.24 -22.30 -19.67
N LEU A 196 -11.65 -21.73 -18.62
CA LEU A 196 -10.25 -21.88 -18.25
C LEU A 196 -10.13 -22.56 -16.88
N ASP A 197 -9.06 -23.34 -16.69
CA ASP A 197 -8.78 -23.97 -15.40
C ASP A 197 -8.30 -22.94 -14.35
N GLN A 198 -7.61 -21.88 -14.80
CA GLN A 198 -7.10 -20.79 -13.97
C GLN A 198 -7.25 -19.45 -14.70
N CYS A 199 -7.58 -18.40 -13.96
CA CYS A 199 -7.63 -17.05 -14.51
C CYS A 199 -6.21 -16.53 -14.81
N PRO A 200 -6.00 -15.88 -15.96
CA PRO A 200 -4.70 -15.29 -16.30
C PRO A 200 -4.38 -14.07 -15.43
N ASP A 201 -3.12 -13.66 -15.40
CA ASP A 201 -2.69 -12.42 -14.72
C ASP A 201 -3.54 -11.22 -15.15
N GLY A 202 -3.83 -10.33 -14.20
CA GLY A 202 -4.79 -9.23 -14.37
C GLY A 202 -6.26 -9.63 -14.17
N TYR A 203 -6.56 -10.89 -13.84
CA TYR A 203 -7.89 -11.36 -13.47
C TYR A 203 -7.84 -12.18 -12.17
N TYR A 204 -8.85 -12.03 -11.32
CA TYR A 204 -9.06 -12.91 -10.16
C TYR A 204 -10.23 -13.87 -10.41
N LYS A 205 -10.21 -14.97 -9.64
CA LYS A 205 -11.30 -15.94 -9.62
C LYS A 205 -12.45 -15.41 -8.77
N ASP A 206 -13.61 -15.28 -9.39
CA ASP A 206 -14.88 -15.08 -8.70
C ASP A 206 -15.52 -16.47 -8.47
N GLU A 207 -15.56 -16.90 -7.22
CA GLU A 207 -16.05 -18.23 -6.82
C GLU A 207 -17.58 -18.31 -6.88
N ASP A 208 -18.28 -17.19 -6.65
CA ASP A 208 -19.74 -17.12 -6.71
C ASP A 208 -20.23 -17.11 -8.16
N GLY A 209 -19.57 -16.32 -9.02
CA GLY A 209 -19.91 -16.18 -10.44
C GLY A 209 -19.21 -17.15 -11.39
N TRP A 210 -18.31 -18.03 -10.89
CA TRP A 210 -17.49 -18.97 -11.68
C TRP A 210 -16.85 -18.33 -12.93
N ARG A 211 -16.28 -17.14 -12.74
CA ARG A 211 -15.75 -16.31 -13.83
C ARG A 211 -14.42 -15.69 -13.48
N CYS A 212 -13.70 -15.26 -14.50
CA CYS A 212 -12.53 -14.42 -14.34
C CYS A 212 -12.97 -12.95 -14.39
N VAL A 213 -12.79 -12.22 -13.29
CA VAL A 213 -13.10 -10.79 -13.18
C VAL A 213 -11.80 -10.01 -13.26
N PRO A 214 -11.73 -8.91 -14.03
CA PRO A 214 -10.50 -8.11 -14.11
C PRO A 214 -10.15 -7.53 -12.75
N CYS A 215 -8.85 -7.50 -12.43
CA CYS A 215 -8.33 -6.79 -11.27
C CYS A 215 -8.56 -5.28 -11.40
N HIS A 216 -8.56 -4.57 -10.26
CA HIS A 216 -8.44 -3.11 -10.30
C HIS A 216 -7.17 -2.69 -11.05
N SER A 217 -7.25 -1.56 -11.76
CA SER A 217 -6.22 -1.09 -12.69
C SER A 217 -4.83 -0.85 -12.06
N SER A 218 -4.75 -0.74 -10.73
CA SER A 218 -3.50 -0.59 -10.00
C SER A 218 -2.79 -1.93 -9.70
N CYS A 219 -3.49 -3.07 -9.81
CA CYS A 219 -2.96 -4.40 -9.51
C CYS A 219 -2.50 -5.13 -10.79
N GLY A 220 -1.33 -5.75 -10.74
CA GLY A 220 -0.89 -6.70 -11.77
C GLY A 220 -1.46 -8.10 -11.53
N THR A 221 -1.54 -8.51 -10.27
CA THR A 221 -2.25 -9.73 -9.83
C THR A 221 -3.05 -9.41 -8.57
N CYS A 222 -4.22 -10.03 -8.42
CA CYS A 222 -5.13 -9.74 -7.32
C CYS A 222 -5.84 -11.00 -6.82
N SER A 223 -6.27 -11.00 -5.55
CA SER A 223 -7.16 -12.01 -4.95
C SER A 223 -8.63 -11.59 -4.96
N GLY A 224 -8.89 -10.29 -5.12
CA GLY A 224 -10.21 -9.69 -5.27
C GLY A 224 -10.09 -8.34 -5.98
N GLN A 225 -11.20 -7.64 -6.19
CA GLN A 225 -11.21 -6.36 -6.91
C GLN A 225 -10.21 -5.35 -6.31
N TYR A 226 -10.14 -5.23 -4.98
CA TYR A 226 -9.27 -4.28 -4.28
C TYR A 226 -8.10 -4.91 -3.52
N GLU A 227 -7.96 -6.24 -3.55
CA GLU A 227 -6.86 -6.94 -2.89
C GLU A 227 -5.76 -7.32 -3.89
N CYS A 228 -4.70 -6.50 -3.97
CA CYS A 228 -3.55 -6.85 -4.81
C CYS A 228 -2.65 -7.88 -4.11
N SER A 229 -2.26 -8.96 -4.79
CA SER A 229 -1.43 -10.05 -4.24
C SER A 229 0.07 -9.72 -4.23
N ARG A 230 0.41 -8.46 -3.89
CA ARG A 230 1.76 -7.85 -3.87
C ARG A 230 2.41 -7.60 -5.22
N SER A 231 1.69 -7.83 -6.32
CA SER A 231 2.12 -7.45 -7.68
C SER A 231 1.26 -6.28 -8.16
N CYS A 232 1.90 -5.14 -8.39
CA CYS A 232 1.24 -3.95 -8.90
C CYS A 232 1.46 -3.80 -10.40
N ASP A 233 0.53 -3.16 -11.09
CA ASP A 233 0.71 -2.84 -12.50
C ASP A 233 1.78 -1.74 -12.67
N THR A 234 2.23 -1.54 -13.91
CA THR A 234 3.24 -0.53 -14.23
C THR A 234 2.80 0.86 -13.79
N GLY A 235 3.74 1.61 -13.21
CA GLY A 235 3.45 2.92 -12.61
C GLY A 235 2.92 2.86 -11.18
N TYR A 236 2.85 1.67 -10.56
CA TYR A 236 2.48 1.48 -9.16
C TYR A 236 3.53 0.66 -8.40
N TYR A 237 3.61 0.85 -7.08
CA TYR A 237 4.40 0.04 -6.16
C TYR A 237 3.55 -0.46 -5.00
N PHE A 238 3.90 -1.62 -4.47
CA PHE A 238 3.16 -2.22 -3.36
C PHE A 238 3.59 -1.60 -2.03
N SER A 239 2.64 -1.03 -1.30
CA SER A 239 2.87 -0.48 0.04
C SER A 239 2.36 -1.45 1.11
N ALA A 240 3.30 -2.10 1.80
CA ALA A 240 2.97 -3.08 2.84
C ALA A 240 2.27 -2.47 4.08
N SER A 241 2.34 -1.16 4.28
CA SER A 241 1.69 -0.49 5.41
C SER A 241 0.19 -0.29 5.23
N ILE A 242 -0.29 -0.26 3.97
CA ILE A 242 -1.70 -0.06 3.62
C ILE A 242 -2.25 -1.22 2.77
N GLU A 243 -1.43 -2.25 2.54
CA GLU A 243 -1.75 -3.44 1.72
C GLU A 243 -2.30 -3.13 0.32
N ALA A 244 -1.90 -1.99 -0.26
CA ALA A 244 -2.40 -1.51 -1.54
C ALA A 244 -1.28 -1.05 -2.49
N CYS A 245 -1.62 -0.98 -3.78
CA CYS A 245 -0.75 -0.46 -4.82
C CYS A 245 -0.88 1.06 -4.94
N LEU A 246 0.18 1.79 -4.63
CA LEU A 246 0.26 3.26 -4.73
C LEU A 246 0.99 3.67 -6.01
N ARG A 247 0.66 4.85 -6.53
CA ARG A 247 1.30 5.37 -7.74
C ARG A 247 2.76 5.75 -7.49
N CYS A 248 3.59 5.45 -8.48
CA CYS A 248 4.93 5.99 -8.61
C CYS A 248 4.90 7.49 -8.92
N ASP A 249 6.05 8.15 -8.77
CA ASP A 249 6.29 9.46 -9.36
C ASP A 249 5.94 9.46 -10.88
N PRO A 250 5.31 10.52 -11.43
CA PRO A 250 4.88 10.56 -12.83
C PRO A 250 6.01 10.42 -13.86
N SER A 251 7.28 10.62 -13.49
CA SER A 251 8.41 10.40 -14.39
C SER A 251 8.84 8.91 -14.48
N CYS A 252 8.36 8.09 -13.55
CA CYS A 252 8.70 6.69 -13.40
C CYS A 252 7.72 5.76 -14.12
N LYS A 253 8.28 4.66 -14.65
CA LYS A 253 7.51 3.53 -15.15
C LYS A 253 7.48 2.38 -14.12
N VAL A 254 8.59 2.15 -13.43
CA VAL A 254 8.70 1.18 -12.33
C VAL A 254 9.41 1.87 -11.18
N CYS A 255 8.87 1.76 -9.98
CA CYS A 255 9.43 2.33 -8.76
C CYS A 255 9.36 1.34 -7.61
N VAL A 256 10.11 1.61 -6.55
CA VAL A 256 10.09 0.85 -5.28
C VAL A 256 9.41 1.63 -4.15
N GLY A 257 9.00 2.87 -4.42
CA GLY A 257 8.42 3.80 -3.46
C GLY A 257 7.85 5.03 -4.16
N SER A 258 7.24 5.92 -3.37
CA SER A 258 6.61 7.14 -3.88
C SER A 258 7.59 8.28 -4.16
N GLU A 259 8.81 8.22 -3.63
CA GLU A 259 9.77 9.30 -3.80
C GLU A 259 10.33 9.35 -5.22
N HIS A 260 10.70 10.55 -5.66
CA HIS A 260 11.30 10.78 -6.98
C HIS A 260 12.64 10.03 -7.18
N THR A 261 13.28 9.61 -6.08
CA THR A 261 14.53 8.85 -6.05
C THR A 261 14.33 7.34 -6.00
N ASP A 262 13.08 6.88 -5.83
CA ASP A 262 12.74 5.47 -5.74
C ASP A 262 12.45 4.87 -7.12
N CYS A 263 12.91 5.53 -8.17
CA CYS A 263 12.68 5.12 -9.53
C CYS A 263 13.66 4.03 -9.95
N VAL A 264 13.14 3.00 -10.62
CA VAL A 264 13.94 1.92 -11.21
C VAL A 264 14.05 2.10 -12.72
N THR A 265 12.93 2.43 -13.38
CA THR A 265 12.91 2.71 -14.82
C THR A 265 12.05 3.92 -15.15
N CYS A 266 12.43 4.65 -16.18
CA CYS A 266 11.75 5.88 -16.60
C CYS A 266 10.67 5.63 -17.65
N GLN A 267 9.73 6.57 -17.74
CA GLN A 267 8.84 6.67 -18.90
C GLN A 267 9.61 7.05 -20.17
N ARG A 268 9.04 6.78 -21.36
CA ARG A 268 9.72 6.91 -22.68
C ARG A 268 10.44 8.24 -22.94
N ASN A 269 9.95 9.35 -22.37
CA ASN A 269 10.51 10.69 -22.61
C ASN A 269 11.49 11.16 -21.52
N TYR A 270 11.79 10.31 -20.55
CA TYR A 270 12.68 10.61 -19.44
C TYR A 270 13.93 9.72 -19.51
N PHE A 271 15.01 10.21 -18.94
CA PHE A 271 16.31 9.57 -18.91
C PHE A 271 16.69 9.26 -17.46
N PHE A 272 17.10 8.03 -17.20
CA PHE A 272 17.41 7.57 -15.85
C PHE A 272 18.79 8.03 -15.40
N LEU A 273 18.85 8.74 -14.27
CA LEU A 273 20.11 9.09 -13.61
C LEU A 273 20.38 8.12 -12.46
N ARG A 274 21.18 7.09 -12.73
CA ARG A 274 21.48 5.98 -11.80
C ARG A 274 22.02 6.46 -10.45
N ALA A 275 22.86 7.49 -10.46
CA ALA A 275 23.47 8.06 -9.25
C ALA A 275 22.44 8.57 -8.22
N GLN A 276 21.25 8.96 -8.66
CA GLN A 276 20.21 9.55 -7.80
C GLN A 276 18.93 8.70 -7.75
N GLY A 277 18.83 7.62 -8.54
CA GLY A 277 17.60 6.84 -8.65
C GLY A 277 16.43 7.63 -9.24
N ARG A 278 16.70 8.67 -10.05
CA ARG A 278 15.69 9.63 -10.52
C ARG A 278 15.64 9.75 -12.03
N CYS A 279 14.46 10.02 -12.56
CA CYS A 279 14.22 10.29 -13.97
C CYS A 279 14.22 11.79 -14.30
N TYR A 280 14.89 12.15 -15.39
CA TYR A 280 15.00 13.53 -15.87
C TYR A 280 14.52 13.65 -17.31
N PHE A 281 13.68 14.66 -17.58
CA PHE A 281 13.30 14.99 -18.97
C PHE A 281 14.50 15.53 -19.77
N SER A 282 15.38 16.28 -19.09
CA SER A 282 16.67 16.70 -19.62
C SER A 282 17.75 16.51 -18.58
N CYS A 283 18.84 15.85 -18.98
CA CYS A 283 19.96 15.54 -18.09
C CYS A 283 20.58 16.83 -17.51
N PRO A 284 20.99 16.80 -16.23
CA PRO A 284 21.64 17.93 -15.57
C PRO A 284 23.03 18.23 -16.15
N GLU A 285 23.61 19.39 -15.80
CA GLU A 285 24.99 19.73 -16.21
C GLU A 285 25.98 18.64 -15.80
N GLY A 286 26.99 18.37 -16.64
CA GLY A 286 27.93 17.27 -16.45
C GLY A 286 27.42 15.90 -16.89
N TYR A 287 26.20 15.80 -17.45
CA TYR A 287 25.64 14.58 -18.03
C TYR A 287 25.13 14.83 -19.45
N TYR A 288 25.18 13.79 -20.29
CA TYR A 288 24.59 13.81 -21.64
C TYR A 288 23.47 12.77 -21.73
N LYS A 289 22.57 12.97 -22.70
CA LYS A 289 21.45 12.04 -22.96
C LYS A 289 21.98 10.85 -23.76
N ASN A 290 21.98 9.66 -23.15
CA ASN A 290 22.20 8.42 -23.88
C ASN A 290 20.85 7.89 -24.36
N SER A 291 20.57 8.07 -25.66
CA SER A 291 19.30 7.63 -26.26
C SER A 291 19.22 6.12 -26.46
N ASP A 292 20.34 5.41 -26.52
CA ASP A 292 20.36 3.95 -26.72
C ASP A 292 20.00 3.22 -25.41
N GLU A 293 20.52 3.71 -24.28
CA GLU A 293 20.26 3.14 -22.94
C GLU A 293 19.12 3.84 -22.17
N HIS A 294 18.58 4.95 -22.70
CA HIS A 294 17.61 5.82 -22.00
C HIS A 294 18.12 6.31 -20.63
N THR A 295 19.41 6.64 -20.54
CA THR A 295 20.08 7.07 -19.31
C THR A 295 20.73 8.45 -19.43
N CYS A 296 20.95 9.08 -18.29
CA CYS A 296 21.83 10.25 -18.19
C CYS A 296 23.22 9.77 -17.79
N ASP A 297 24.13 9.74 -18.76
CA ASP A 297 25.49 9.26 -18.56
C ASP A 297 26.43 10.43 -18.32
N ARG A 298 27.43 10.22 -17.47
CA ARG A 298 28.33 11.30 -17.05
C ARG A 298 29.28 11.70 -18.17
N CYS A 299 29.49 13.00 -18.31
CA CYS A 299 30.55 13.56 -19.13
C CYS A 299 31.93 13.20 -18.58
N HIS A 300 32.96 13.35 -19.42
CA HIS A 300 34.33 13.27 -18.93
C HIS A 300 34.57 14.32 -17.82
N PRO A 301 35.28 14.00 -16.70
CA PRO A 301 35.36 14.88 -15.53
C PRO A 301 35.94 16.28 -15.78
N THR A 302 36.74 16.46 -16.83
CA THR A 302 37.30 17.75 -17.25
C THR A 302 36.29 18.64 -17.99
N CYS A 303 35.14 18.09 -18.37
CA CYS A 303 34.19 18.69 -19.29
C CYS A 303 32.95 19.15 -18.54
N LYS A 304 32.57 20.41 -18.77
CA LYS A 304 31.36 20.98 -18.20
C LYS A 304 30.11 20.47 -18.93
N THR A 305 30.17 20.40 -20.26
CA THR A 305 29.14 19.79 -21.11
C THR A 305 29.78 18.90 -22.17
N CYS A 306 29.07 17.87 -22.60
CA CYS A 306 29.53 16.91 -23.60
C CYS A 306 28.36 16.38 -24.42
N LYS A 307 28.68 15.80 -25.58
CA LYS A 307 27.68 15.22 -26.49
C LYS A 307 27.55 13.71 -26.35
N GLU A 308 28.66 13.03 -26.03
CA GLU A 308 28.81 11.57 -26.00
C GLU A 308 29.86 11.19 -24.93
N LYS A 309 29.99 9.88 -24.65
CA LYS A 309 31.04 9.33 -23.77
C LYS A 309 32.45 9.64 -24.29
N GLY A 310 33.34 9.99 -23.35
CA GLY A 310 34.78 10.08 -23.58
C GLY A 310 35.37 11.50 -23.57
N ALA A 311 36.69 11.58 -23.42
CA ALA A 311 37.42 12.85 -23.23
C ALA A 311 37.50 13.75 -24.47
N LEU A 312 37.19 13.23 -25.66
CA LEU A 312 37.26 13.95 -26.94
C LEU A 312 35.91 14.55 -27.38
N LYS A 313 34.86 14.37 -26.58
CA LYS A 313 33.47 14.68 -26.95
C LYS A 313 32.90 15.84 -26.14
N CYS A 314 33.78 16.73 -25.69
CA CYS A 314 33.41 17.84 -24.82
C CYS A 314 33.03 19.08 -25.63
N GLU A 315 31.90 19.66 -25.27
CA GLU A 315 31.40 20.90 -25.89
C GLU A 315 31.91 22.12 -25.15
N SER A 316 32.00 22.03 -23.81
CA SER A 316 32.58 23.05 -22.96
C SER A 316 33.43 22.44 -21.85
N CYS A 317 34.43 23.19 -21.41
CA CYS A 317 35.38 22.76 -20.40
C CYS A 317 35.12 23.44 -19.06
N HIS A 318 35.55 22.79 -17.98
CA HIS A 318 35.60 23.45 -16.68
C HIS A 318 36.61 24.61 -16.68
N PHE A 319 36.45 25.53 -15.72
CA PHE A 319 37.38 26.65 -15.55
C PHE A 319 38.82 26.15 -15.40
N GLY A 320 39.77 26.83 -16.04
CA GLY A 320 41.19 26.43 -16.04
C GLY A 320 41.59 25.43 -17.12
N PHE A 321 40.65 24.97 -17.95
CA PHE A 321 40.91 24.09 -19.09
C PHE A 321 40.60 24.79 -20.42
N ASP A 322 41.45 24.57 -21.42
CA ASP A 322 41.20 25.01 -22.81
C ASP A 322 40.58 23.88 -23.63
N ASN A 323 39.57 24.21 -24.43
CA ASN A 323 38.98 23.27 -25.37
C ASN A 323 39.82 23.23 -26.66
N LEU A 324 40.49 22.11 -26.90
CA LEU A 324 41.28 21.83 -28.09
C LEU A 324 40.60 20.70 -28.87
N ASN A 325 39.78 21.04 -29.87
CA ASN A 325 39.08 20.04 -30.72
C ASN A 325 38.24 19.01 -29.92
N GLY A 326 37.56 19.44 -28.87
CA GLY A 326 36.67 18.59 -28.08
C GLY A 326 37.32 17.89 -26.89
N ILE A 327 38.63 18.07 -26.68
CA ILE A 327 39.31 17.69 -25.43
C ILE A 327 39.63 18.91 -24.58
N CYS A 328 39.39 18.79 -23.28
CA CYS A 328 39.70 19.81 -22.30
C CYS A 328 41.09 19.57 -21.73
N VAL A 329 42.03 20.47 -22.02
CA VAL A 329 43.43 20.37 -21.58
C VAL A 329 43.68 21.41 -20.50
N SER A 330 44.28 21.00 -19.38
CA SER A 330 44.60 21.92 -18.27
C SER A 330 45.62 22.98 -18.70
N LYS A 331 45.42 24.21 -18.25
CA LYS A 331 46.41 25.30 -18.37
C LYS A 331 47.58 25.17 -17.39
N CYS A 332 47.41 24.33 -16.36
CA CYS A 332 48.38 24.11 -15.29
C CYS A 332 49.08 22.75 -15.45
N LEU A 333 50.15 22.54 -14.67
CA LEU A 333 50.82 21.25 -14.60
C LEU A 333 49.93 20.20 -13.89
N THR A 334 50.20 18.92 -14.13
CA THR A 334 49.52 17.82 -13.42
C THR A 334 49.63 17.99 -11.91
N GLY A 335 48.52 17.82 -11.20
CA GLY A 335 48.44 18.06 -9.75
C GLY A 335 48.18 19.52 -9.36
N GLU A 336 47.96 20.42 -10.31
CA GLU A 336 47.60 21.82 -10.06
C GLU A 336 46.31 22.24 -10.81
N TYR A 337 45.62 23.25 -10.29
CA TYR A 337 44.44 23.86 -10.90
C TYR A 337 44.58 25.39 -11.01
N ALA A 338 43.94 25.98 -12.02
CA ALA A 338 43.99 27.42 -12.26
C ALA A 338 43.06 28.19 -11.30
N VAL A 339 43.53 29.34 -10.83
CA VAL A 339 42.78 30.25 -9.94
C VAL A 339 42.42 31.56 -10.64
N THR A 340 43.20 31.98 -11.64
CA THR A 340 43.02 33.22 -12.39
C THR A 340 42.96 32.95 -13.89
N GLU A 341 42.34 33.87 -14.64
CA GLU A 341 42.34 33.85 -16.10
C GLU A 341 43.55 34.62 -16.67
N ASP A 342 43.82 34.36 -17.95
CA ASP A 342 44.78 35.03 -18.84
C ASP A 342 44.91 36.54 -18.55
N PRO A 343 46.13 37.14 -18.47
CA PRO A 343 47.40 36.66 -19.04
C PRO A 343 48.38 35.97 -18.08
N GLU A 344 48.16 36.02 -16.77
CA GLU A 344 48.97 35.31 -15.79
C GLU A 344 48.11 34.24 -15.11
N VAL A 345 48.17 33.02 -15.64
CA VAL A 345 47.50 31.85 -15.05
C VAL A 345 48.24 31.49 -13.76
N VAL A 346 47.60 31.72 -12.61
CA VAL A 346 48.11 31.30 -11.30
C VAL A 346 47.57 29.91 -11.00
N CYS A 347 48.48 28.96 -10.82
CA CYS A 347 48.17 27.58 -10.49
C CYS A 347 48.36 27.31 -8.99
N LYS A 348 47.49 26.47 -8.41
CA LYS A 348 47.59 26.00 -7.02
C LYS A 348 47.51 24.47 -6.97
N PRO A 349 48.14 23.82 -5.97
CA PRO A 349 48.10 22.36 -5.85
C PRO A 349 46.69 21.85 -5.57
N CYS A 350 46.38 20.69 -6.15
CA CYS A 350 45.18 19.92 -5.87
C CYS A 350 45.14 19.39 -4.43
N ASP A 351 43.97 18.90 -4.01
CA ASP A 351 43.83 18.17 -2.76
C ASP A 351 44.58 16.82 -2.83
N ASP A 352 45.19 16.40 -1.71
CA ASP A 352 46.01 15.17 -1.65
C ASP A 352 45.21 13.89 -2.01
N SER A 353 43.87 13.96 -2.01
CA SER A 353 43.00 12.86 -2.43
C SER A 353 42.92 12.64 -3.95
N CYS A 354 43.45 13.54 -4.79
CA CYS A 354 43.37 13.45 -6.25
C CYS A 354 44.69 13.65 -7.00
N ILE A 355 44.79 13.06 -8.20
CA ILE A 355 45.94 13.24 -9.09
C ILE A 355 45.75 14.51 -9.92
N GLU A 356 44.55 14.72 -10.46
CA GLU A 356 44.17 15.94 -11.17
C GLU A 356 42.87 16.50 -10.62
N CYS A 357 42.70 17.81 -10.72
CA CYS A 357 41.54 18.51 -10.20
C CYS A 357 41.16 19.74 -11.03
N LYS A 358 39.90 20.16 -10.89
CA LYS A 358 39.35 21.38 -11.49
C LYS A 358 39.24 22.56 -10.52
N GLY A 359 39.62 22.36 -9.26
CA GLY A 359 39.39 23.31 -8.18
C GLY A 359 39.94 22.82 -6.85
N SER A 360 39.74 23.62 -5.80
CA SER A 360 40.21 23.29 -4.45
C SER A 360 39.35 22.22 -3.76
N GLY A 361 40.00 21.41 -2.91
CA GLY A 361 39.33 20.48 -2.01
C GLY A 361 38.93 19.14 -2.66
N PRO A 362 38.42 18.20 -1.85
CA PRO A 362 38.32 16.79 -2.23
C PRO A 362 37.15 16.43 -3.16
N ASN A 363 36.29 17.40 -3.53
CA ASN A 363 35.13 17.19 -4.43
C ASN A 363 35.38 17.73 -5.85
N ASN A 364 36.61 18.17 -6.14
CA ASN A 364 36.95 18.75 -7.44
C ASN A 364 37.90 17.86 -8.24
N CYS A 365 37.94 16.57 -7.94
CA CYS A 365 38.83 15.61 -8.57
C CYS A 365 38.38 15.33 -10.01
N THR A 366 39.32 15.39 -10.95
CA THR A 366 39.11 14.99 -12.35
C THR A 366 39.82 13.68 -12.67
N GLU A 367 40.84 13.32 -11.89
CA GLU A 367 41.51 12.02 -11.94
C GLU A 367 41.84 11.54 -10.53
N CYS A 368 41.53 10.27 -10.25
CA CYS A 368 41.71 9.67 -8.94
C CYS A 368 42.91 8.70 -8.91
N PRO A 369 43.53 8.49 -7.74
CA PRO A 369 44.54 7.47 -7.53
C PRO A 369 44.09 6.06 -7.95
N ALA A 370 45.04 5.22 -8.39
CA ALA A 370 44.75 3.85 -8.76
C ALA A 370 44.00 3.11 -7.64
N SER A 371 42.96 2.36 -8.00
CA SER A 371 42.02 1.65 -7.10
C SER A 371 40.90 2.48 -6.46
N THR A 372 40.77 3.77 -6.82
CA THR A 372 39.62 4.61 -6.46
C THR A 372 38.84 5.07 -7.70
N LEU A 373 37.55 5.37 -7.51
CA LEU A 373 36.63 5.85 -8.55
C LEU A 373 36.12 7.25 -8.21
N ILE A 374 35.91 8.07 -9.25
CA ILE A 374 35.33 9.41 -9.11
C ILE A 374 33.81 9.29 -8.90
N THR A 375 33.30 9.82 -7.79
CA THR A 375 31.86 9.90 -7.52
C THR A 375 31.18 10.97 -8.39
N PRO A 376 29.85 10.95 -8.51
CA PRO A 376 29.08 12.02 -9.17
C PRO A 376 29.41 13.42 -8.65
N GLU A 377 29.72 13.56 -7.36
CA GLU A 377 30.07 14.82 -6.70
C GLU A 377 31.53 15.23 -6.90
N GLY A 378 32.34 14.40 -7.57
CA GLY A 378 33.74 14.70 -7.90
C GLY A 378 34.75 14.36 -6.80
N ARG A 379 34.44 13.46 -5.87
CA ARG A 379 35.41 12.92 -4.88
C ARG A 379 35.90 11.53 -5.25
N CYS A 380 37.06 11.12 -4.74
CA CYS A 380 37.63 9.80 -4.95
C CYS A 380 37.22 8.84 -3.83
N LEU A 381 36.57 7.71 -4.16
CA LEU A 381 36.19 6.68 -3.20
C LEU A 381 36.69 5.29 -3.62
N TYR A 382 36.93 4.42 -2.63
CA TYR A 382 37.30 3.02 -2.86
C TYR A 382 36.08 2.15 -3.17
N CYS A 383 36.32 1.03 -3.84
CA CYS A 383 35.33 -0.03 -3.97
C CYS A 383 35.06 -0.70 -2.61
N CYS A 384 33.80 -1.01 -2.32
CA CYS A 384 33.36 -1.55 -1.02
C CYS A 384 34.04 -2.86 -0.58
N ASP A 385 34.61 -3.64 -1.51
CA ASP A 385 35.30 -4.92 -1.21
C ASP A 385 36.79 -4.74 -0.81
N SER A 386 37.26 -3.50 -0.66
CA SER A 386 38.67 -3.22 -0.38
C SER A 386 39.00 -3.34 1.11
N PRO A 387 40.12 -3.99 1.50
CA PRO A 387 40.46 -4.30 2.90
C PRO A 387 40.95 -3.09 3.75
N LEU A 388 40.73 -1.86 3.30
CA LEU A 388 41.20 -0.63 3.97
C LEU A 388 40.04 0.08 4.70
N PRO A 389 40.16 0.40 6.00
CA PRO A 389 39.09 1.07 6.74
C PRO A 389 39.28 2.60 6.73
N GLN A 390 38.20 3.38 6.47
CA GLN A 390 37.81 4.60 7.23
C GLN A 390 36.77 5.54 6.56
N SER A 391 36.20 5.25 5.38
CA SER A 391 35.04 6.02 4.88
C SER A 391 33.73 5.26 5.07
N VAL A 392 32.73 5.94 5.64
CA VAL A 392 31.33 5.48 5.77
C VAL A 392 30.70 5.21 4.39
N ASP A 393 31.29 5.80 3.35
CA ASP A 393 30.85 5.72 1.96
C ASP A 393 31.87 4.96 1.10
N CYS A 394 31.38 4.05 0.25
CA CYS A 394 32.19 3.31 -0.73
C CYS A 394 31.44 3.16 -2.06
N CYS A 395 32.15 2.90 -3.15
CA CYS A 395 31.56 2.65 -4.46
C CYS A 395 31.16 1.18 -4.61
N ASN A 396 29.94 0.93 -5.08
CA ASN A 396 29.54 -0.40 -5.52
C ASN A 396 30.16 -0.72 -6.89
N CYS A 397 31.15 -1.64 -6.92
CA CYS A 397 31.96 -1.92 -8.11
C CYS A 397 31.68 -3.31 -8.72
N THR A 398 30.51 -3.89 -8.48
CA THR A 398 30.21 -5.31 -8.73
C THR A 398 30.06 -5.69 -10.21
N GLU A 399 29.88 -4.74 -11.13
CA GLU A 399 29.53 -5.07 -12.52
C GLU A 399 30.27 -4.23 -13.58
N THR A 400 30.63 -2.97 -13.31
CA THR A 400 31.49 -2.15 -14.18
C THR A 400 32.37 -1.20 -13.35
N ARG A 401 33.57 -0.86 -13.86
CA ARG A 401 34.53 0.07 -13.21
C ARG A 401 34.33 1.53 -13.65
N GLU A 402 33.21 1.86 -14.27
CA GLU A 402 33.06 3.13 -14.98
C GLU A 402 32.26 4.18 -14.20
N GLU A 403 31.34 3.75 -13.33
CA GLU A 403 30.49 4.65 -12.54
C GLU A 403 30.47 4.22 -11.06
N CYS A 404 30.65 5.19 -10.18
CA CYS A 404 30.55 4.97 -8.73
C CYS A 404 29.13 5.22 -8.26
N ILE A 405 28.44 4.17 -7.83
CA ILE A 405 27.20 4.27 -7.05
C ILE A 405 27.59 4.21 -5.58
N VAL A 406 27.40 5.32 -4.87
CA VAL A 406 27.77 5.43 -3.46
C VAL A 406 26.84 4.57 -2.62
N ARG A 407 27.40 3.64 -1.86
CA ARG A 407 26.72 2.98 -0.74
C ARG A 407 27.16 3.65 0.54
N SER A 408 26.21 4.16 1.31
CA SER A 408 26.45 4.54 2.70
C SER A 408 26.28 3.30 3.58
N HIS A 409 27.35 2.88 4.23
CA HIS A 409 27.25 1.87 5.27
C HIS A 409 26.88 2.59 6.57
N PHE A 410 25.60 2.58 6.93
CA PHE A 410 25.22 2.89 8.31
C PHE A 410 25.85 1.80 9.19
N ILE A 411 26.96 2.10 9.87
CA ILE A 411 27.51 1.20 10.88
C ILE A 411 26.53 1.22 12.06
N LEU A 412 25.50 0.40 11.99
CA LEU A 412 24.93 -0.21 13.17
C LEU A 412 26.05 -1.06 13.76
N LYS A 413 26.63 -0.58 14.85
CA LYS A 413 27.46 -1.39 15.74
C LYS A 413 26.58 -2.45 16.44
N GLN A 414 25.86 -3.29 15.69
CA GLN A 414 26.35 -4.63 15.41
C GLN A 414 27.21 -5.28 16.50
N MET A 415 26.77 -5.37 17.76
CA MET A 415 27.49 -6.19 18.74
C MET A 415 27.63 -7.59 18.14
N GLU A 416 28.88 -7.99 17.94
CA GLU A 416 29.32 -9.29 17.46
C GLU A 416 28.72 -10.39 18.36
N TYR A 417 27.53 -10.88 18.01
CA TYR A 417 26.91 -12.02 18.68
C TYR A 417 27.45 -13.29 18.02
N THR A 418 28.49 -13.82 18.63
CA THR A 418 29.17 -15.05 18.22
C THR A 418 28.22 -16.22 18.07
N ASP A 419 28.24 -16.79 16.88
CA ASP A 419 27.51 -17.97 16.45
C ASP A 419 28.00 -19.23 17.20
N ARG A 420 27.27 -19.65 18.25
CA ARG A 420 27.39 -21.00 18.87
C ARG A 420 26.05 -21.47 19.45
N PRO A 421 25.16 -22.08 18.65
CA PRO A 421 23.85 -22.56 19.11
C PRO A 421 23.91 -23.74 20.10
N ALA A 422 25.07 -24.40 20.24
CA ALA A 422 25.21 -25.60 21.08
C ALA A 422 25.20 -25.31 22.60
N LEU A 423 25.62 -24.12 23.06
CA LEU A 423 25.73 -23.83 24.50
C LEU A 423 24.40 -23.40 25.14
N PHE A 424 23.52 -22.75 24.37
CA PHE A 424 22.21 -22.30 24.86
C PHE A 424 21.25 -23.47 25.08
N ILE A 425 21.25 -24.46 24.19
CA ILE A 425 20.39 -25.64 24.33
C ILE A 425 20.76 -26.43 25.60
N THR A 426 22.06 -26.59 25.90
CA THR A 426 22.49 -27.30 27.12
C THR A 426 22.16 -26.53 28.40
N SER A 427 22.21 -25.20 28.38
CA SER A 427 21.87 -24.35 29.53
C SER A 427 20.36 -24.38 29.80
N SER A 428 19.55 -24.28 28.74
CA SER A 428 18.08 -24.32 28.83
C SER A 428 17.59 -25.70 29.29
N ILE A 429 18.17 -26.80 28.81
CA ILE A 429 17.81 -28.15 29.26
C ILE A 429 18.19 -28.37 30.74
N LEU A 430 19.36 -27.90 31.18
CA LEU A 430 19.76 -28.01 32.58
C LEU A 430 18.89 -27.15 33.51
N MET A 431 18.47 -25.96 33.06
CA MET A 431 17.54 -25.11 33.81
C MET A 431 16.14 -25.72 33.91
N VAL A 432 15.62 -26.31 32.82
CA VAL A 432 14.31 -26.98 32.82
C VAL A 432 14.34 -28.24 33.70
N LEU A 433 15.42 -29.02 33.66
CA LEU A 433 15.58 -30.19 34.54
C LEU A 433 15.76 -29.79 36.02
N ALA A 434 16.42 -28.67 36.31
CA ALA A 434 16.55 -28.14 37.67
C ALA A 434 15.21 -27.61 38.22
N LEU A 435 14.42 -26.91 37.38
CA LEU A 435 13.10 -26.42 37.74
C LEU A 435 12.10 -27.59 37.89
N GLY A 436 12.14 -28.58 37.00
CA GLY A 436 11.34 -29.81 37.10
C GLY A 436 11.68 -30.64 38.36
N GLY A 437 12.97 -30.77 38.69
CA GLY A 437 13.42 -31.41 39.92
C GLY A 437 13.00 -30.66 41.18
N GLY A 438 13.05 -29.33 41.16
CA GLY A 438 12.60 -28.46 42.25
C GLY A 438 11.08 -28.55 42.50
N VAL A 439 10.28 -28.57 41.43
CA VAL A 439 8.82 -28.70 41.51
C VAL A 439 8.41 -30.10 41.99
N PHE A 440 9.09 -31.16 41.55
CA PHE A 440 8.83 -32.53 42.02
C PHE A 440 9.13 -32.70 43.52
N PHE A 441 10.21 -32.11 44.03
CA PHE A 441 10.52 -32.11 45.47
C PHE A 441 9.55 -31.24 46.29
N PHE A 442 9.10 -30.11 45.73
CA PHE A 442 8.15 -29.21 46.40
C PHE A 442 6.73 -29.79 46.47
N LEU A 443 6.28 -30.50 45.42
CA LEU A 443 4.99 -31.19 45.39
C LEU A 443 4.97 -32.43 46.29
N ARG A 444 6.09 -33.16 46.42
CA ARG A 444 6.23 -34.30 47.33
C ARG A 444 6.36 -33.89 48.80
N SER A 445 6.71 -32.62 49.07
CA SER A 445 6.80 -32.02 50.40
C SER A 445 5.45 -31.52 50.97
N ARG A 446 4.40 -31.36 50.15
CA ARG A 446 3.11 -30.80 50.60
C ARG A 446 1.96 -31.80 50.69
N SER A 447 2.26 -33.10 50.79
CA SER A 447 1.25 -34.10 51.18
C SER A 447 0.95 -34.03 52.68
N LYS A 448 0.04 -33.11 53.07
CA LYS A 448 -0.94 -33.20 54.18
C LYS A 448 -1.37 -31.80 54.62
N ALA A 449 -2.48 -31.31 54.06
CA ALA A 449 -3.50 -30.51 54.76
C ALA A 449 -4.62 -30.11 53.77
N GLN A 450 -5.84 -30.58 54.01
CA GLN A 450 -7.11 -29.97 53.55
C GLN A 450 -7.68 -29.06 54.67
N PRO A 451 -8.78 -28.31 54.51
CA PRO A 451 -9.39 -27.60 53.36
C PRO A 451 -9.79 -26.12 53.70
N LYS A 452 -10.17 -25.28 52.71
CA LYS A 452 -11.39 -24.41 52.71
C LYS A 452 -11.45 -23.35 51.59
N GLU A 453 -12.66 -23.21 51.07
CA GLU A 453 -13.22 -22.29 50.08
C GLU A 453 -13.16 -20.79 50.49
N LYS A 454 -12.93 -19.86 49.55
CA LYS A 454 -13.27 -18.42 49.67
C LYS A 454 -13.26 -17.68 48.31
N SER A 455 -14.42 -17.12 47.98
CA SER A 455 -14.63 -16.05 46.97
C SER A 455 -14.03 -14.72 47.46
N GLY A 456 -13.45 -13.91 46.56
CA GLY A 456 -12.92 -12.58 46.88
C GLY A 456 -12.83 -11.64 45.66
N TYR A 457 -13.05 -10.35 45.91
CA TYR A 457 -12.99 -9.21 44.98
C TYR A 457 -11.73 -8.37 45.26
N GLU A 458 -11.10 -7.81 44.23
CA GLU A 458 -9.85 -7.05 44.32
C GLU A 458 -10.06 -5.55 44.03
N LYS A 459 -9.52 -4.69 44.90
CA LYS A 459 -9.64 -3.22 44.84
C LYS A 459 -8.28 -2.62 44.49
N LEU A 460 -8.23 -1.84 43.40
CA LEU A 460 -7.03 -1.15 42.91
C LEU A 460 -6.61 -0.01 43.87
N ALA A 461 -5.30 0.12 44.13
CA ALA A 461 -4.73 1.06 45.09
C ALA A 461 -4.36 2.41 44.44
N ASN A 462 -4.77 3.51 45.08
CA ASN A 462 -4.38 4.88 44.76
C ASN A 462 -2.95 5.19 45.20
N SER A 463 -2.17 5.86 44.34
CA SER A 463 -0.91 6.52 44.69
C SER A 463 -1.05 8.03 44.55
N SER A 464 -1.17 8.75 45.67
CA SER A 464 -0.65 10.11 45.81
C SER A 464 -0.72 10.58 47.28
N LYS A 465 0.40 11.10 47.78
CA LYS A 465 0.56 11.88 49.03
C LYS A 465 1.58 13.01 48.71
N PRO A 466 1.65 14.11 49.49
CA PRO A 466 0.57 14.97 49.99
C PRO A 466 0.94 16.48 49.86
N ILE A 467 0.03 17.41 50.21
CA ILE A 467 0.30 18.66 50.98
C ILE A 467 -1.05 19.29 51.39
N SER A 468 -0.99 20.11 52.44
CA SER A 468 -1.97 20.46 53.47
C SER A 468 -3.22 21.27 53.10
N SER A 469 -4.24 21.01 53.91
CA SER A 469 -5.44 21.79 54.28
C SER A 469 -5.31 23.31 54.35
N PHE A 470 -6.38 24.03 53.98
CA PHE A 470 -7.13 24.94 54.89
C PHE A 470 -8.51 25.35 54.27
N ASP A 471 -9.56 25.29 55.10
CA ASP A 471 -10.98 25.72 54.92
C ASP A 471 -11.11 27.25 54.65
N PRO A 472 -12.24 27.84 54.13
CA PRO A 472 -13.59 27.70 54.71
C PRO A 472 -14.83 27.79 53.78
N LYS A 473 -15.99 27.55 54.41
CA LYS A 473 -17.40 27.47 53.96
C LYS A 473 -18.06 28.70 53.31
N ARG A 474 -19.13 28.35 52.54
CA ARG A 474 -20.49 28.97 52.38
C ARG A 474 -20.68 30.23 51.52
N ALA A 475 -21.51 30.09 50.47
CA ALA A 475 -22.78 30.81 50.28
C ALA A 475 -23.58 30.28 49.07
N SER A 476 -24.91 30.32 49.18
CA SER A 476 -25.94 29.90 48.22
C SER A 476 -26.27 30.94 47.15
N GLY A 477 -26.98 30.48 46.11
CA GLY A 477 -27.85 31.28 45.22
C GLY A 477 -27.52 31.02 43.75
N GLY A 478 -28.44 30.72 42.83
CA GLY A 478 -29.90 30.69 42.85
C GLY A 478 -30.40 30.76 41.40
N GLY A 479 -31.65 30.33 41.17
CA GLY A 479 -32.47 30.60 39.98
C GLY A 479 -32.27 29.61 38.83
N SER A 480 -33.24 28.81 38.36
CA SER A 480 -34.69 28.95 38.10
C SER A 480 -34.92 28.89 36.60
N SER A 481 -35.67 27.90 36.12
CA SER A 481 -36.94 28.07 35.40
C SER A 481 -37.27 26.84 34.54
N TYR A 482 -38.24 26.00 34.95
CA TYR A 482 -39.64 25.89 34.42
C TYR A 482 -39.69 25.58 32.91
N ARG A 483 -40.38 24.55 32.38
CA ARG A 483 -41.78 24.10 32.57
C ARG A 483 -41.94 22.79 31.74
N GLN A 484 -42.39 21.63 32.24
CA GLN A 484 -43.77 21.21 32.61
C GLN A 484 -44.71 21.24 31.36
N GLU A 485 -45.51 20.26 30.91
CA GLU A 485 -46.03 18.97 31.40
C GLU A 485 -47.09 18.46 30.39
N HIS A 486 -47.62 17.25 30.66
CA HIS A 486 -48.80 16.56 30.10
C HIS A 486 -48.55 15.70 28.84
N GLY A 487 -48.83 14.39 28.78
CA GLY A 487 -49.43 13.45 29.74
C GLY A 487 -50.69 12.77 29.20
N ILE A 488 -50.83 11.46 29.51
CA ILE A 488 -52.09 10.69 29.74
C ILE A 488 -52.72 10.09 28.43
N GLU A 489 -53.17 8.82 28.27
CA GLU A 489 -53.51 7.69 29.16
C GLU A 489 -53.54 6.32 28.42
N TYR A 490 -53.00 5.26 29.06
CA TYR A 490 -53.46 3.87 29.30
C TYR A 490 -54.15 2.96 28.24
N SER A 491 -53.66 1.70 28.10
CA SER A 491 -54.16 0.47 28.79
C SER A 491 -53.96 -0.84 28.00
N ASP A 492 -53.15 -1.75 28.57
CA ASP A 492 -53.22 -3.23 28.63
C ASP A 492 -53.84 -4.09 27.51
N ARG A 493 -53.03 -5.02 26.93
CA ARG A 493 -53.13 -6.49 27.18
C ARG A 493 -52.12 -7.35 26.37
N VAL A 494 -51.31 -8.09 27.13
CA VAL A 494 -50.69 -9.44 26.99
C VAL A 494 -50.87 -10.26 25.70
N GLU A 495 -49.75 -10.78 25.16
CA GLU A 495 -49.40 -12.15 24.67
C GLU A 495 -48.18 -12.01 23.73
N LYS A 496 -46.93 -12.29 24.13
CA LYS A 496 -46.19 -13.56 24.28
C LYS A 496 -45.93 -14.31 22.95
N GLU A 497 -44.73 -14.12 22.38
CA GLU A 497 -43.99 -15.01 21.44
C GLU A 497 -42.62 -14.31 21.20
N GLU A 498 -41.56 -14.73 21.90
CA GLU A 498 -40.40 -15.46 21.34
C GLU A 498 -39.56 -14.61 20.37
N GLU A 499 -38.75 -13.71 20.95
CA GLU A 499 -37.61 -13.06 20.29
C GLU A 499 -36.34 -13.80 20.70
N GLU A 500 -35.68 -14.46 19.73
CA GLU A 500 -34.26 -14.80 19.79
C GLU A 500 -33.50 -13.56 19.29
N GLU A 501 -33.14 -12.66 20.21
CA GLU A 501 -32.11 -11.65 19.95
C GLU A 501 -30.73 -12.28 20.22
N GLU A 502 -29.85 -12.27 19.22
CA GLU A 502 -28.42 -12.47 19.44
C GLU A 502 -27.87 -11.20 20.09
N ASP A 503 -27.52 -11.31 21.37
CA ASP A 503 -27.01 -10.24 22.23
C ASP A 503 -25.74 -9.59 21.65
N GLU A 504 -25.77 -8.28 21.45
CA GLU A 504 -24.57 -7.43 21.47
C GLU A 504 -23.92 -7.49 22.87
N ASP A 505 -22.61 -7.71 22.93
CA ASP A 505 -21.82 -7.75 24.17
C ASP A 505 -21.79 -6.36 24.87
N GLU A 506 -22.81 -6.03 25.67
CA GLU A 506 -22.79 -4.85 26.54
C GLU A 506 -21.98 -5.11 27.84
N ASP A 507 -20.83 -4.45 27.97
CA ASP A 507 -20.02 -4.38 29.20
C ASP A 507 -20.82 -3.67 30.33
N ILE A 508 -21.34 -4.42 31.32
CA ILE A 508 -22.08 -3.82 32.44
C ILE A 508 -21.13 -3.10 33.41
N VAL A 509 -21.32 -1.77 33.56
CA VAL A 509 -20.59 -0.91 34.51
C VAL A 509 -21.54 -0.41 35.61
N TYR A 510 -21.15 -0.58 36.88
CA TYR A 510 -21.88 -0.01 38.02
C TYR A 510 -21.08 1.12 38.68
N MET A 511 -21.75 2.25 38.95
CA MET A 511 -21.21 3.36 39.76
C MET A 511 -21.81 3.34 41.17
N GLY A 512 -20.95 3.24 42.19
CA GLY A 512 -21.35 3.51 43.57
C GLY A 512 -21.57 5.02 43.80
N GLN A 513 -22.41 5.37 44.79
CA GLN A 513 -22.67 6.78 45.17
C GLN A 513 -21.42 7.54 45.69
N ASP A 514 -20.29 6.86 45.83
CA ASP A 514 -18.97 7.36 46.21
C ASP A 514 -17.97 7.46 45.04
N GLY A 515 -18.42 7.27 43.80
CA GLY A 515 -17.62 7.51 42.57
C GLY A 515 -16.65 6.38 42.20
N THR A 516 -16.76 5.20 42.81
CA THR A 516 -15.96 4.03 42.46
C THR A 516 -16.64 3.23 41.34
N VAL A 517 -15.88 2.88 40.30
CA VAL A 517 -16.33 2.11 39.13
C VAL A 517 -15.84 0.66 39.23
N TYR A 518 -16.70 -0.31 38.95
CA TYR A 518 -16.37 -1.75 38.91
C TYR A 518 -16.54 -2.29 37.48
N ARG A 519 -15.56 -3.08 37.00
CA ARG A 519 -15.61 -3.81 35.71
C ARG A 519 -15.50 -5.31 35.97
N LYS A 520 -16.32 -6.13 35.30
CA LYS A 520 -16.27 -7.60 35.39
C LYS A 520 -15.82 -8.17 34.04
N PHE A 521 -14.75 -8.97 34.03
CA PHE A 521 -14.31 -9.72 32.84
C PHE A 521 -14.86 -11.16 32.89
N LYS A 522 -15.42 -11.65 31.80
CA LYS A 522 -15.77 -13.06 31.59
C LYS A 522 -14.72 -13.66 30.65
N TYR A 523 -14.00 -14.70 31.08
CA TYR A 523 -13.07 -15.43 30.21
C TYR A 523 -13.86 -16.49 29.43
N GLY A 524 -13.82 -16.44 28.11
CA GLY A 524 -14.23 -17.51 27.21
C GLY A 524 -13.25 -18.68 27.28
N LEU A 525 -13.79 -19.89 27.21
CA LEU A 525 -13.04 -21.15 27.17
C LEU A 525 -12.47 -21.35 25.76
N LEU A 526 -11.21 -21.78 25.68
CA LEU A 526 -10.59 -22.26 24.45
C LEU A 526 -11.24 -23.60 24.09
N GLU A 527 -11.75 -23.73 22.86
CA GLU A 527 -12.09 -25.03 22.25
C GLU A 527 -10.80 -25.64 21.68
N ASP A 528 -10.52 -26.88 22.07
CA ASP A 528 -9.41 -27.70 21.60
C ASP A 528 -9.81 -28.36 20.26
N ASP A 529 -9.00 -28.15 19.22
CA ASP A 529 -8.91 -29.02 18.03
C ASP A 529 -8.33 -30.38 18.45
N ASP A 530 -8.95 -31.49 18.02
CA ASP A 530 -8.31 -32.79 17.69
C ASP A 530 -9.39 -33.85 17.36
N GLU A 531 -9.89 -33.85 16.11
CA GLU A 531 -10.57 -35.02 15.53
C GLU A 531 -9.64 -35.65 14.46
N GLU A 532 -8.96 -36.75 14.80
CA GLU A 532 -8.40 -37.66 13.79
C GLU A 532 -8.52 -39.14 14.23
N GLU A 533 -9.33 -39.85 13.45
CA GLU A 533 -9.36 -41.27 13.08
C GLU A 533 -9.19 -42.41 14.12
N LEU A 534 -10.30 -43.13 14.31
CA LEU A 534 -10.39 -44.48 14.86
C LEU A 534 -10.00 -45.53 13.81
N GLU A 535 -8.86 -46.18 13.97
CA GLU A 535 -8.52 -47.43 13.29
C GLU A 535 -8.57 -48.60 14.29
N TYR A 536 -9.45 -49.56 14.05
CA TYR A 536 -9.65 -50.78 14.85
C TYR A 536 -8.71 -51.87 14.37
N ASP A 537 -7.86 -52.40 15.25
CA ASP A 537 -7.21 -53.71 15.06
C ASP A 537 -7.49 -54.63 16.25
N ASP A 538 -8.28 -55.67 15.98
CA ASP A 538 -8.65 -56.74 16.89
C ASP A 538 -7.48 -57.73 17.08
N GLU A 539 -6.79 -57.66 18.23
CA GLU A 539 -5.93 -58.76 18.68
C GLU A 539 -6.72 -59.75 19.54
N SER A 540 -6.91 -60.97 19.03
CA SER A 540 -7.27 -62.13 19.84
C SER A 540 -6.14 -63.17 19.81
N TYR A 541 -5.53 -63.38 20.98
CA TYR A 541 -4.60 -64.48 21.24
C TYR A 541 -5.36 -65.80 21.42
N SER A 542 -4.85 -66.89 20.84
CA SER A 542 -4.72 -68.15 21.58
C SER A 542 -3.67 -69.10 20.98
N PHE A 543 -2.84 -69.61 21.89
CA PHE A 543 -1.92 -70.73 21.69
C PHE A 543 -2.67 -72.05 21.50
N ARG A 544 -2.46 -72.76 20.39
CA ARG A 544 -1.83 -74.10 20.37
C ARG A 544 -1.64 -74.65 18.96
#